data_AF-A0A9D4XB53-F1
#
_entry.id   AF-A0A9D4XB53-F1
#
_cell.length_a   1.000
_cell.length_b   1.000
_cell.length_c   1.000
_cell.angle_alpha   90.00
_cell.angle_beta   90.00
_cell.angle_gamma   90.00
#
_symmetry.space_group_name_H-M   'P 1'
#
loop_
_entity.id
_entity.type
_entity.pdbx_description
1 polymer ?
#
loop_
_entity_poly.entity_id
_entity_poly.type
_entity_poly.pdbx_seq_one_letter_code
_entity_poly.pdbx_strand_id
1 'polypeptide(L)'
;MDPFQRHFAYHNMYKLNIAAMRDAAKYFIGKQNFSAFENASHNDRVTDPVKHIFRFDVKEMGALLQLEVEGSGFLYRQVRNMVALLLQVGKEAIPPDIVPHILASRDRRELAKYSFYLPPHGLCLVSIDYNESHLLPPPDCPAKSFAGEGFSKVWTLYKYNGKLLRLGWFCVMLLWLSQHFQVLKSGCAK
;
A
#
# COMPACT_ATOMS: atom_id res chain seq x y z
N MET A 1 2.91 20.36 -7.32
CA MET A 1 1.95 19.26 -7.23
C MET A 1 0.82 19.52 -8.19
N ASP A 2 0.46 18.54 -9.01
CA ASP A 2 -0.74 18.62 -9.86
C ASP A 2 -1.99 18.79 -8.98
N PRO A 3 -2.82 19.85 -9.16
CA PRO A 3 -4.04 20.07 -8.39
C PRO A 3 -4.98 18.86 -8.36
N PHE A 4 -5.04 18.06 -9.43
CA PHE A 4 -5.91 16.89 -9.51
C PHE A 4 -5.45 15.73 -8.61
N GLN A 5 -4.15 15.69 -8.25
CA GLN A 5 -3.56 14.63 -7.43
C GLN A 5 -3.53 14.96 -5.93
N ARG A 6 -3.92 16.19 -5.54
CA ARG A 6 -3.79 16.69 -4.15
C ARG A 6 -4.45 15.80 -3.09
N HIS A 7 -5.56 15.16 -3.43
CA HIS A 7 -6.32 14.31 -2.52
C HIS A 7 -6.07 12.81 -2.70
N PHE A 8 -5.16 12.43 -3.60
CA PHE A 8 -4.90 11.03 -3.97
C PHE A 8 -3.44 10.65 -3.87
N ALA A 9 -2.54 11.62 -3.78
CA ALA A 9 -1.10 11.38 -3.66
C ALA A 9 -0.50 12.23 -2.54
N TYR A 10 0.51 11.70 -1.85
CA TYR A 10 1.31 12.50 -0.93
C TYR A 10 2.42 13.22 -1.68
N HIS A 11 2.53 14.54 -1.49
CA HIS A 11 3.55 15.35 -2.14
C HIS A 11 4.89 15.22 -1.42
N ASN A 12 5.91 14.75 -2.13
CA ASN A 12 7.30 14.78 -1.67
C ASN A 12 8.15 15.69 -2.55
N MET A 13 8.84 16.64 -1.91
CA MET A 13 9.71 17.61 -2.60
C MET A 13 11.14 17.07 -2.83
N TYR A 14 11.55 16.10 -2.02
CA TYR A 14 12.90 15.54 -2.07
C TYR A 14 13.04 14.49 -3.17
N LYS A 15 14.26 14.38 -3.73
CA LYS A 15 14.60 13.28 -4.63
C LYS A 15 14.63 12.00 -3.80
N LEU A 16 14.09 10.92 -4.34
CA LEU A 16 14.10 9.61 -3.67
C LEU A 16 15.00 8.65 -4.44
N ASN A 17 15.87 7.94 -3.72
CA ASN A 17 16.57 6.77 -4.21
C ASN A 17 15.62 5.56 -4.21
N ILE A 18 15.07 5.27 -5.39
CA ILE A 18 14.08 4.20 -5.57
C ILE A 18 14.71 2.82 -5.37
N ALA A 19 15.99 2.64 -5.70
CA ALA A 19 16.69 1.38 -5.48
C ALA A 19 16.80 1.07 -3.98
N ALA A 20 17.22 2.04 -3.17
CA ALA A 20 17.27 1.90 -1.71
C ALA A 20 15.89 1.62 -1.11
N MET A 21 14.83 2.27 -1.61
CA MET A 21 13.46 1.98 -1.19
C MET A 21 13.02 0.55 -1.54
N ARG A 22 13.36 0.06 -2.75
CA ARG A 22 13.07 -1.32 -3.17
C ARG A 22 13.82 -2.33 -2.29
N ASP A 23 15.07 -2.06 -1.94
CA ASP A 23 15.85 -2.93 -1.08
C ASP A 23 15.30 -2.97 0.35
N ALA A 24 14.94 -1.81 0.91
CA ALA A 24 14.26 -1.74 2.20
C ALA A 24 12.88 -2.44 2.19
N ALA A 25 12.13 -2.33 1.09
CA ALA A 25 10.81 -2.94 0.95
C ALA A 25 10.86 -4.48 1.05
N LYS A 26 11.93 -5.11 0.56
CA LYS A 26 12.12 -6.57 0.62
C LYS A 26 12.15 -7.09 2.05
N TYR A 27 12.67 -6.33 3.01
CA TYR A 27 12.73 -6.74 4.42
C TYR A 27 11.35 -6.87 5.06
N PHE A 28 10.30 -6.30 4.47
CA PHE A 28 8.94 -6.44 4.97
C PHE A 28 8.25 -7.72 4.49
N ILE A 29 8.71 -8.34 3.41
CA ILE A 29 8.08 -9.52 2.80
C ILE A 29 8.25 -10.74 3.73
N GLY A 30 7.19 -11.54 3.85
CA GLY A 30 7.15 -12.72 4.71
C GLY A 30 6.29 -12.53 5.96
N LYS A 31 6.29 -13.55 6.83
CA LYS A 31 5.50 -13.58 8.07
C LYS A 31 6.32 -12.99 9.22
N GLN A 32 5.92 -11.82 9.71
CA GLN A 32 6.69 -11.07 10.71
C GLN A 32 5.77 -10.40 11.73
N ASN A 33 6.35 -10.03 12.88
CA ASN A 33 5.66 -9.24 13.90
C ASN A 33 5.78 -7.75 13.55
N PHE A 34 4.64 -7.06 13.39
CA PHE A 34 4.58 -5.65 13.01
C PHE A 34 4.17 -4.72 14.15
N SER A 35 4.33 -5.13 15.42
CA SER A 35 4.01 -4.29 16.60
C SER A 35 4.70 -2.93 16.56
N ALA A 36 5.94 -2.86 16.06
CA ALA A 36 6.66 -1.58 15.93
C ALA A 36 6.03 -0.62 14.90
N PHE A 37 5.21 -1.14 13.97
CA PHE A 37 4.51 -0.37 12.93
C PHE A 37 3.04 -0.12 13.26
N GLU A 38 2.54 -0.62 14.38
CA GLU A 38 1.19 -0.36 14.85
C GLU A 38 1.13 0.95 15.64
N ASN A 39 0.08 1.73 15.41
CA ASN A 39 -0.27 2.79 16.35
C ASN A 39 -1.22 2.19 17.40
N ALA A 40 -0.82 2.21 18.67
CA ALA A 40 -1.69 1.80 19.77
C ALA A 40 -3.02 2.59 19.70
N SER A 41 -4.12 1.89 19.46
CA SER A 41 -5.46 2.44 19.61
C SER A 41 -5.85 2.37 21.09
N HIS A 42 -6.46 3.44 21.62
CA HIS A 42 -6.95 3.49 23.00
C HIS A 42 -8.16 2.56 23.23
N ASN A 43 -8.79 2.08 22.15
CA ASN A 43 -9.93 1.17 22.18
C ASN A 43 -9.68 -0.05 21.28
N ASP A 44 -9.93 -1.21 21.87
CA ASP A 44 -10.44 -2.45 21.27
C ASP A 44 -9.54 -3.42 20.50
N ARG A 45 -9.56 -4.65 21.06
CA ARG A 45 -9.23 -5.98 20.52
C ARG A 45 -7.75 -6.33 20.38
N VAL A 46 -7.37 -7.39 21.10
CA VAL A 46 -6.13 -8.14 20.90
C VAL A 46 -6.07 -8.57 19.44
N THR A 47 -5.37 -7.77 18.63
CA THR A 47 -5.17 -8.04 17.22
C THR A 47 -3.84 -8.75 17.09
N ASP A 48 -3.79 -9.88 16.39
CA ASP A 48 -2.54 -10.62 16.17
C ASP A 48 -1.50 -9.68 15.53
N PRO A 49 -0.39 -9.34 16.20
CA PRO A 49 0.61 -8.45 15.63
C PRO A 49 1.40 -9.09 14.49
N VAL A 50 1.28 -10.41 14.32
CA VAL A 50 1.91 -11.14 13.23
C VAL A 50 1.05 -11.01 11.98
N LYS A 51 1.66 -10.48 10.92
CA LYS A 51 1.04 -10.37 9.60
C LYS A 51 1.97 -10.96 8.54
N HIS A 52 1.39 -11.41 7.45
CA HIS A 52 2.14 -11.91 6.31
C HIS A 52 2.03 -10.91 5.16
N ILE A 53 3.14 -10.33 4.75
CA ILE A 53 3.21 -9.52 3.53
C ILE A 53 3.70 -10.41 2.41
N PHE A 54 2.91 -10.55 1.36
CA PHE A 54 3.23 -11.34 0.19
C PHE A 54 4.09 -10.57 -0.81
N ARG A 55 3.84 -9.26 -0.93
CA ARG A 55 4.50 -8.41 -1.91
C ARG A 55 4.58 -6.97 -1.42
N PHE A 56 5.71 -6.32 -1.72
CA PHE A 56 5.87 -4.89 -1.54
C PHE A 56 6.66 -4.31 -2.72
N ASP A 57 5.94 -3.73 -3.68
CA ASP A 57 6.52 -3.16 -4.88
C ASP A 57 6.63 -1.63 -4.78
N VAL A 58 7.73 -1.08 -5.34
CA VAL A 58 7.94 0.36 -5.49
C VAL A 58 8.14 0.66 -6.98
N LYS A 59 7.14 1.26 -7.62
CA LYS A 59 7.05 1.45 -9.07
C LYS A 59 7.09 2.93 -9.43
N GLU A 60 7.91 3.28 -10.40
CA GLU A 60 7.99 4.63 -10.95
C GLU A 60 6.98 4.79 -12.09
N MET A 61 6.15 5.82 -12.00
CA MET A 61 5.11 6.17 -12.96
C MET A 61 5.29 7.63 -13.40
N GLY A 62 6.46 7.94 -13.95
CA GLY A 62 6.85 9.32 -14.28
C GLY A 62 6.92 10.18 -13.02
N ALA A 63 6.07 11.20 -12.94
CA ALA A 63 6.00 12.09 -11.77
C ALA A 63 5.39 11.45 -10.51
N LEU A 64 4.86 10.23 -10.61
CA LEU A 64 4.30 9.49 -9.48
C LEU A 64 5.21 8.33 -9.10
N LEU A 65 5.30 8.07 -7.80
CA LEU A 65 5.88 6.86 -7.24
C LEU A 65 4.76 6.07 -6.56
N GLN A 66 4.49 4.87 -7.07
CA GLN A 66 3.45 3.99 -6.59
C GLN A 66 4.06 2.91 -5.70
N LEU A 67 3.54 2.79 -4.48
CA LEU A 67 3.92 1.75 -3.53
C LEU A 67 2.75 0.79 -3.37
N GLU A 68 2.93 -0.47 -3.75
CA GLU A 68 1.91 -1.50 -3.66
C GLU A 68 2.29 -2.50 -2.58
N VAL A 69 1.40 -2.73 -1.62
CA VAL A 69 1.59 -3.72 -0.56
C VAL A 69 0.46 -4.73 -0.61
N GLU A 70 0.85 -5.99 -0.65
CA GLU A 70 -0.06 -7.14 -0.61
C GLU A 70 0.20 -7.96 0.65
N GLY A 71 -0.83 -8.29 1.41
CA GLY A 71 -0.67 -9.06 2.64
C GLY A 71 -1.93 -9.75 3.13
N SER A 72 -1.83 -10.62 4.12
CA SER A 72 -2.97 -11.33 4.72
C SER A 72 -3.93 -10.39 5.46
N GLY A 73 -3.47 -9.17 5.76
CA GLY A 73 -4.16 -8.13 6.50
C GLY A 73 -3.14 -7.14 7.09
N PHE A 74 -3.61 -6.00 7.56
CA PHE A 74 -2.75 -4.94 8.09
C PHE A 74 -3.25 -4.45 9.46
N LEU A 75 -2.32 -4.11 10.36
CA LEU A 75 -2.60 -3.46 11.63
C LEU A 75 -2.98 -1.99 11.41
N TYR A 76 -3.55 -1.36 12.45
CA TYR A 76 -3.96 0.03 12.37
C TYR A 76 -2.77 0.94 12.04
N ARG A 77 -2.88 1.66 10.91
CA ARG A 77 -1.86 2.56 10.33
C ARG A 77 -0.55 1.90 9.90
N GLN A 78 -0.45 0.56 9.92
CA GLN A 78 0.77 -0.18 9.56
C GLN A 78 1.36 0.26 8.22
N VAL A 79 0.58 0.22 7.15
CA VAL A 79 1.06 0.54 5.79
C VAL A 79 1.60 1.97 5.71
N ARG A 80 0.92 2.94 6.33
CA ARG A 80 1.37 4.35 6.36
C ARG A 80 2.70 4.49 7.10
N ASN A 81 2.87 3.79 8.22
CA ASN A 81 4.09 3.78 8.99
C ASN A 81 5.25 3.11 8.22
N MET A 82 4.99 2.05 7.47
CA MET A 82 5.98 1.41 6.59
C MET A 82 6.44 2.36 5.48
N VAL A 83 5.50 3.01 4.79
CA VAL A 83 5.82 3.99 3.74
C VAL A 83 6.58 5.20 4.30
N ALA A 84 6.24 5.65 5.51
CA ALA A 84 6.93 6.75 6.18
C ALA A 84 8.41 6.45 6.41
N LEU A 85 8.73 5.22 6.83
CA LEU A 85 10.11 4.76 6.98
C LEU A 85 10.82 4.65 5.63
N LEU A 86 10.17 4.05 4.61
CA LEU A 86 10.73 3.96 3.26
C LEU A 86 11.04 5.32 2.65
N LEU A 87 10.24 6.35 2.95
CA LEU A 87 10.53 7.71 2.51
C LEU A 87 11.83 8.26 3.12
N GLN A 88 12.18 7.89 4.37
CA GLN A 88 13.45 8.28 4.97
C GLN A 88 14.64 7.54 4.36
N VAL A 89 14.46 6.23 4.09
CA VAL A 89 15.45 5.44 3.36
C VAL A 89 15.66 6.01 1.95
N GLY A 90 14.57 6.35 1.26
CA GLY A 90 14.63 6.94 -0.08
C GLY A 90 15.27 8.32 -0.10
N LYS A 91 15.16 9.10 0.99
CA LYS A 91 15.91 10.34 1.17
C LYS A 91 17.38 10.11 1.53
N GLU A 92 17.81 8.86 1.66
CA GLU A 92 19.14 8.45 2.11
C GLU A 92 19.50 9.01 3.50
N ALA A 93 18.49 9.38 4.29
CA ALA A 93 18.67 9.90 5.65
C ALA A 93 18.99 8.77 6.65
N ILE A 94 18.55 7.56 6.33
CA ILE A 94 18.81 6.33 7.08
C ILE A 94 19.08 5.18 6.11
N PRO A 95 19.91 4.20 6.50
CA PRO A 95 20.20 3.06 5.66
C PRO A 95 19.02 2.05 5.62
N PRO A 96 18.90 1.23 4.56
CA PRO A 96 17.79 0.30 4.37
C PRO A 96 17.77 -0.87 5.37
N ASP A 97 18.92 -1.22 5.95
CA ASP A 97 19.09 -2.25 6.99
C ASP A 97 18.44 -1.88 8.33
N ILE A 98 17.98 -0.64 8.51
CA ILE A 98 17.21 -0.22 9.68
C ILE A 98 15.87 -0.97 9.81
N VAL A 99 15.30 -1.43 8.69
CA VAL A 99 13.99 -2.11 8.67
C VAL A 99 13.97 -3.37 9.54
N PRO A 100 14.88 -4.35 9.38
CA PRO A 100 14.92 -5.53 10.25
C PRO A 100 15.20 -5.17 11.71
N HIS A 101 15.97 -4.13 12.00
CA HIS A 101 16.20 -3.67 13.39
C HIS A 101 14.90 -3.19 14.06
N ILE A 102 14.08 -2.42 13.34
CA ILE A 102 12.78 -1.94 13.84
C ILE A 102 11.78 -3.10 13.97
N LEU A 103 11.75 -4.03 13.02
CA LEU A 103 10.91 -5.23 13.11
C LEU A 103 11.31 -6.11 14.31
N ALA A 104 12.61 -6.26 14.55
CA ALA A 104 13.13 -7.05 15.67
C ALA A 104 12.85 -6.39 17.03
N SER A 105 12.88 -5.06 17.13
CA SER A 105 12.64 -4.34 18.39
C SER A 105 11.22 -4.53 18.91
N ARG A 106 10.24 -4.69 18.00
CA ARG A 106 8.80 -4.74 18.29
C ARG A 106 8.28 -3.53 19.07
N ASP A 107 9.09 -2.46 19.17
CA ASP A 107 8.77 -1.26 19.92
C ASP A 107 8.51 -0.09 18.94
N ARG A 108 7.31 0.48 19.06
CA ARG A 108 6.88 1.63 18.26
C ARG A 108 7.77 2.86 18.47
N ARG A 109 8.41 2.99 19.64
CA ARG A 109 9.34 4.07 19.97
C ARG A 109 10.56 4.06 19.07
N GLU A 110 11.05 2.88 18.68
CA GLU A 110 12.18 2.75 17.76
C GLU A 110 11.82 3.28 16.37
N LEU A 111 10.63 2.93 15.86
CA LEU A 111 10.15 3.51 14.60
C LEU A 111 9.94 5.04 14.70
N ALA A 112 9.51 5.54 15.86
CA ALA A 112 9.21 6.96 16.05
C ALA A 112 10.45 7.87 15.95
N LYS A 113 11.65 7.32 16.13
CA LYS A 113 12.92 8.06 15.95
C LYS A 113 13.15 8.49 14.50
N TYR A 114 12.57 7.77 13.54
CA TYR A 114 12.85 7.94 12.11
C TYR A 114 11.59 8.35 11.33
N SER A 115 10.46 7.73 11.65
CA SER A 115 9.20 7.91 10.92
C SER A 115 8.48 9.18 11.34
N PHE A 116 7.95 9.90 10.36
CA PHE A 116 7.05 11.04 10.55
C PHE A 116 5.60 10.65 10.22
N TYR A 117 4.65 11.54 10.53
CA TYR A 117 3.24 11.31 10.23
C TYR A 117 2.95 11.48 8.74
N LEU A 118 2.51 10.41 8.07
CA LEU A 118 2.00 10.45 6.69
C LEU A 118 0.50 10.65 6.69
N PRO A 119 -0.07 11.61 5.93
CA PRO A 119 -1.51 11.79 5.84
C PRO A 119 -2.20 10.61 5.11
N PRO A 120 -3.52 10.42 5.32
CA PRO A 120 -4.24 9.27 4.77
C PRO A 120 -4.56 9.38 3.26
N HIS A 121 -4.62 10.60 2.71
CA HIS A 121 -5.09 10.88 1.35
C HIS A 121 -4.18 10.36 0.22
N GLY A 122 -3.10 9.65 0.53
CA GLY A 122 -2.30 8.93 -0.47
C GLY A 122 -2.59 7.44 -0.54
N LEU A 123 -3.31 6.88 0.44
CA LEU A 123 -3.53 5.45 0.60
C LEU A 123 -4.89 5.04 0.04
N CYS A 124 -4.91 4.02 -0.82
CA CYS A 124 -6.11 3.46 -1.41
C CYS A 124 -6.11 1.93 -1.30
N LEU A 125 -7.25 1.34 -0.96
CA LEU A 125 -7.47 -0.09 -1.08
C LEU A 125 -7.84 -0.40 -2.54
N VAL A 126 -7.13 -1.32 -3.18
CA VAL A 126 -7.31 -1.61 -4.60
C VAL A 126 -8.12 -2.89 -4.84
N SER A 127 -7.81 -3.96 -4.11
CA SER A 127 -8.57 -5.21 -4.22
C SER A 127 -8.53 -6.01 -2.93
N ILE A 128 -9.52 -6.90 -2.79
CA ILE A 128 -9.60 -7.90 -1.73
C ILE A 128 -9.87 -9.23 -2.42
N ASP A 129 -9.03 -10.23 -2.17
CA ASP A 129 -9.19 -11.56 -2.72
C ASP A 129 -9.99 -12.46 -1.77
N TYR A 130 -11.09 -13.01 -2.27
CA TYR A 130 -11.92 -13.98 -1.57
C TYR A 130 -11.80 -15.37 -2.21
N ASN A 131 -11.87 -16.41 -1.39
CA ASN A 131 -12.00 -17.77 -1.89
C ASN A 131 -13.37 -17.95 -2.56
N GLU A 132 -13.44 -18.73 -3.64
CA GLU A 132 -14.70 -19.00 -4.36
C GLU A 132 -15.79 -19.57 -3.45
N SER A 133 -15.42 -20.38 -2.45
CA SER A 133 -16.36 -20.92 -1.46
C SER A 133 -17.12 -19.86 -0.66
N HIS A 134 -16.55 -18.67 -0.49
CA HIS A 134 -17.19 -17.56 0.22
C HIS A 134 -18.09 -16.72 -0.68
N LEU A 135 -18.01 -16.91 -2.01
CA LEU A 135 -18.83 -16.23 -2.99
C LEU A 135 -20.11 -17.00 -3.33
N LEU A 136 -20.21 -18.25 -2.86
CA LEU A 136 -21.40 -19.07 -3.07
C LEU A 136 -22.54 -18.57 -2.18
N PRO A 137 -23.73 -18.32 -2.74
CA PRO A 137 -24.90 -18.03 -1.92
C PRO A 137 -25.25 -19.25 -1.05
N PRO A 138 -25.91 -19.04 0.09
CA PRO A 138 -26.41 -20.15 0.91
C PRO A 138 -27.26 -21.13 0.06
N PRO A 139 -27.23 -22.43 0.37
CA PRO A 139 -27.92 -23.45 -0.43
C PRO A 139 -29.44 -23.23 -0.56
N ASP A 140 -30.04 -22.53 0.41
CA ASP A 140 -31.47 -22.20 0.43
C ASP A 140 -31.79 -20.84 -0.21
N CYS A 141 -30.81 -20.20 -0.86
CA CYS A 141 -31.01 -18.90 -1.48
C CYS A 141 -31.77 -19.08 -2.81
N PRO A 142 -32.97 -18.49 -2.97
CA PRO A 142 -33.67 -18.57 -4.25
C PRO A 142 -32.79 -17.92 -5.32
N ALA A 143 -32.67 -18.56 -6.49
CA ALA A 143 -31.79 -18.13 -7.59
C ALA A 143 -32.08 -16.72 -8.14
N LYS A 144 -33.15 -16.07 -7.66
CA LYS A 144 -33.57 -14.71 -7.99
C LYS A 144 -34.23 -14.07 -6.76
N SER A 145 -33.48 -13.41 -5.88
CA SER A 145 -34.06 -12.39 -5.01
C SER A 145 -33.99 -11.06 -5.76
N PHE A 146 -35.16 -10.58 -6.18
CA PHE A 146 -35.40 -9.33 -6.93
C PHE A 146 -34.91 -9.28 -8.39
N ALA A 147 -35.68 -9.90 -9.28
CA ALA A 147 -35.81 -9.45 -10.66
C ALA A 147 -37.27 -9.05 -10.91
N GLY A 148 -37.64 -7.83 -10.52
CA GLY A 148 -38.71 -7.12 -11.21
C GLY A 148 -38.21 -6.84 -12.63
N GLU A 149 -38.98 -7.25 -13.62
CA GLU A 149 -38.68 -7.05 -15.04
C GLU A 149 -38.39 -5.56 -15.30
N GLY A 150 -37.14 -5.21 -15.60
CA GLY A 150 -36.78 -3.81 -15.88
C GLY A 150 -35.29 -3.44 -15.78
N PHE A 151 -34.42 -4.25 -15.17
CA PHE A 151 -32.98 -4.01 -15.16
C PHE A 151 -32.21 -5.26 -15.57
N SER A 152 -32.14 -5.51 -16.88
CA SER A 152 -31.15 -6.42 -17.44
C SER A 152 -29.80 -5.72 -17.44
N LYS A 153 -28.80 -6.37 -16.81
CA LYS A 153 -27.34 -6.05 -16.76
C LYS A 153 -26.82 -5.33 -15.51
N VAL A 154 -26.90 -6.01 -14.36
CA VAL A 154 -25.83 -6.00 -13.33
C VAL A 154 -25.91 -7.41 -12.76
N TRP A 155 -25.06 -8.38 -13.08
CA TRP A 155 -23.66 -8.52 -12.71
C TRP A 155 -23.01 -9.51 -13.69
N THR A 156 -22.17 -9.01 -14.60
CA THR A 156 -21.35 -9.88 -15.44
C THR A 156 -20.08 -10.22 -14.70
N LEU A 157 -19.81 -11.53 -14.57
CA LEU A 157 -18.55 -12.19 -14.21
C LEU A 157 -17.32 -11.28 -13.98
N TYR A 158 -16.77 -11.30 -12.76
CA TYR A 158 -15.34 -11.05 -12.57
C TYR A 158 -14.59 -12.37 -12.80
N LYS A 159 -14.02 -12.51 -14.00
CA LYS A 159 -13.06 -13.57 -14.34
C LYS A 159 -11.67 -12.94 -14.34
N TYR A 160 -10.90 -13.10 -13.27
CA TYR A 160 -9.51 -12.61 -13.22
C TYR A 160 -8.53 -13.77 -13.44
N ASN A 161 -8.06 -13.90 -14.68
CA ASN A 161 -6.79 -14.54 -15.10
C ASN A 161 -6.41 -15.95 -14.62
N GLY A 162 -7.36 -16.85 -14.33
CA GLY A 162 -7.15 -18.30 -14.45
C GLY A 162 -5.94 -18.89 -13.71
N LYS A 163 -5.49 -18.27 -12.62
CA LYS A 163 -4.39 -18.74 -11.79
C LYS A 163 -4.89 -18.98 -10.38
N LEU A 164 -4.38 -20.06 -9.77
CA LEU A 164 -4.66 -20.48 -8.40
C LEU A 164 -4.28 -19.34 -7.42
N LEU A 165 -5.28 -18.69 -6.82
CA LEU A 165 -5.11 -17.49 -5.99
C LEU A 165 -4.91 -17.84 -4.51
N ARG A 166 -3.89 -17.22 -3.88
CA ARG A 166 -3.68 -17.20 -2.43
C ARG A 166 -4.35 -15.96 -1.84
N LEU A 167 -4.90 -16.08 -0.63
CA LEU A 167 -5.57 -15.02 0.14
C LEU A 167 -4.67 -13.77 0.30
N GLY A 168 -5.06 -12.62 -0.26
CA GLY A 168 -4.32 -11.35 -0.15
C GLY A 168 -5.21 -10.09 -0.16
N TRP A 169 -4.79 -9.08 0.61
CA TRP A 169 -5.32 -7.71 0.64
C TRP A 169 -4.36 -6.81 -0.13
N PHE A 170 -4.86 -6.03 -1.08
CA PHE A 170 -4.04 -5.22 -1.96
C PHE A 170 -4.24 -3.72 -1.71
N CYS A 171 -3.19 -3.04 -1.24
CA CYS A 171 -3.24 -1.61 -0.92
C CYS A 171 -2.16 -0.85 -1.69
N VAL A 172 -2.55 0.29 -2.27
CA VAL A 172 -1.67 1.14 -3.07
C VAL A 172 -1.58 2.51 -2.42
N MET A 173 -0.35 2.95 -2.16
CA MET A 173 -0.07 4.32 -1.78
C MET A 173 0.57 5.06 -2.96
N LEU A 174 -0.06 6.15 -3.39
CA LEU A 174 0.49 7.02 -4.44
C LEU A 174 1.27 8.17 -3.78
N LEU A 175 2.50 8.36 -4.25
CA LEU A 175 3.34 9.51 -3.91
C LEU A 175 3.54 10.34 -5.18
N TRP A 176 3.44 11.67 -5.08
CA TRP A 176 3.76 12.59 -6.16
C TRP A 176 5.14 13.20 -5.93
N LEU A 177 6.04 12.92 -6.87
CA LEU A 177 7.41 13.42 -6.91
C LEU A 177 7.44 14.75 -7.66
N SER A 178 7.89 15.80 -6.98
CA SER A 178 7.89 17.17 -7.55
C SER A 178 8.91 17.41 -8.66
N GLN A 179 9.75 16.44 -9.03
CA GLN A 179 10.98 16.71 -9.77
C GLN A 179 10.92 16.50 -11.29
N HIS A 180 9.76 16.20 -11.88
CA HIS A 180 9.64 15.99 -13.33
C HIS A 180 9.47 17.28 -14.17
N PHE A 181 9.91 18.44 -13.69
CA PHE A 181 9.85 19.69 -14.46
C PHE A 181 11.24 20.25 -14.79
N GLN A 182 12.04 19.49 -15.52
CA GLN A 182 13.11 20.02 -16.38
C GLN A 182 13.33 19.08 -17.57
N VAL A 183 13.03 19.58 -18.77
CA VAL A 183 13.76 19.52 -20.05
C VAL A 183 12.73 19.64 -21.19
N LEU A 184 12.42 20.89 -21.55
CA LEU A 184 12.01 21.32 -22.90
C LEU A 184 12.34 22.83 -23.02
N LYS A 185 13.63 23.15 -22.93
CA LYS A 185 14.21 24.39 -23.45
C LYS A 185 15.44 24.04 -24.25
N SER A 186 15.24 23.66 -25.50
CA SER A 186 16.30 23.61 -26.50
C SER A 186 15.69 23.85 -27.89
N GLY A 187 16.04 25.00 -28.47
CA GLY A 187 16.07 25.18 -29.93
C GLY A 187 14.94 25.98 -30.55
N CYS A 188 15.02 27.31 -30.50
CA CYS A 188 14.66 28.14 -31.66
C CYS A 188 15.46 29.44 -31.63
N ALA A 189 16.70 29.35 -32.13
CA ALA A 189 17.46 30.47 -32.62
C ALA A 189 17.77 30.17 -34.09
N LYS A 190 16.99 30.79 -34.98
CA LYS A 190 17.36 31.36 -36.28
C LYS A 190 16.09 31.87 -36.95
#